data_AF-A0A3S8SAK2-F1
#
_entry.id   AF-A0A3S8SAK2-F1
#
_cell.length_a   1.000
_cell.length_b   1.000
_cell.length_c   1.000
_cell.angle_alpha   90.00
_cell.angle_beta   90.00
_cell.angle_gamma   90.00
#
_symmetry.space_group_name_H-M   'P 1'
#
loop_
_entity.id
_entity.type
_entity.pdbx_description
1 polymer ?
#
loop_
_entity_poly.entity_id
_entity_poly.type
_entity_poly.pdbx_seq_one_letter_code
_entity_poly.pdbx_strand_id
1 'polypeptide(L)' 'MIDKINFFHPFREGNGRSTRTFLQLFALEHGQAIDYPLSNDAMIVAENEADVAQIASLIKIEAVAE' A
#
# COMPACT_ATOMS: atom_id res chain seq x y z
N MET A 1 4.85 3.05 8.96
CA MET A 1 3.50 3.66 9.04
C MET A 1 2.43 2.71 8.51
N ILE A 2 2.63 2.08 7.34
CA ILE A 2 1.70 1.08 6.76
C ILE A 2 1.51 -0.14 7.69
N ASP A 3 2.62 -0.66 8.21
CA ASP A 3 2.68 -1.71 9.25
C ASP A 3 1.75 -1.41 10.44
N LYS A 4 1.77 -0.17 10.93
CA LYS A 4 0.94 0.25 12.06
C LYS A 4 -0.54 0.30 11.70
N ILE A 5 -0.91 0.83 10.54
CA ILE A 5 -2.31 0.89 10.09
C ILE A 5 -2.86 -0.53 9.90
N ASN A 6 -2.07 -1.43 9.32
CA ASN A 6 -2.44 -2.84 9.17
C ASN A 6 -2.62 -3.53 10.53
N PHE A 7 -1.77 -3.22 11.51
CA PHE A 7 -1.89 -3.71 12.88
C PHE A 7 -3.15 -3.20 13.60
N PHE A 8 -3.50 -1.92 13.44
CA PHE A 8 -4.64 -1.32 14.14
C PHE A 8 -5.99 -1.89 13.73
N HIS A 9 -6.14 -2.34 12.48
CA HIS A 9 -7.36 -2.96 11.95
C HIS A 9 -8.66 -2.17 12.32
N PRO A 10 -8.74 -0.86 11.99
CA PRO A 10 -9.73 0.05 12.55
C PRO A 10 -11.19 -0.22 12.16
N PHE A 11 -11.44 -1.00 11.11
CA PHE A 11 -12.78 -1.32 10.61
C PHE A 11 -13.14 -2.79 10.87
N ARG A 12 -14.45 -3.08 11.02
CA ARG A 12 -14.95 -4.46 11.10
C ARG A 12 -14.66 -5.26 9.81
N GLU A 13 -14.78 -4.60 8.66
CA GLU A 13 -14.47 -5.16 7.34
C GLU A 13 -13.85 -4.07 6.47
N GLY A 14 -13.00 -4.47 5.52
CA GLY A 14 -12.47 -3.57 4.49
C GLY A 14 -11.17 -2.85 4.82
N ASN A 15 -10.44 -3.23 5.88
CA ASN A 15 -9.18 -2.59 6.27
C ASN A 15 -8.18 -2.46 5.13
N GLY A 16 -7.93 -3.54 4.37
CA GLY A 16 -7.01 -3.48 3.22
C GLY A 16 -7.42 -2.46 2.15
N ARG A 17 -8.72 -2.37 1.84
CA ARG A 17 -9.24 -1.40 0.87
C ARG A 17 -9.11 0.03 1.38
N SER A 18 -9.53 0.28 2.63
CA SER A 18 -9.45 1.61 3.23
C SER A 18 -8.01 2.09 3.39
N THR A 19 -7.09 1.23 3.85
CA THR A 19 -5.66 1.55 3.98
C THR A 19 -5.05 1.88 2.63
N ARG A 20 -5.33 1.07 1.60
CA ARG A 20 -4.84 1.29 0.24
C ARG A 20 -5.32 2.63 -0.30
N THR A 21 -6.62 2.93 -0.22
CA THR A 21 -7.17 4.21 -0.69
C THR A 21 -6.60 5.40 0.08
N PHE A 22 -6.45 5.29 1.40
CA PHE A 22 -5.83 6.34 2.21
C PHE A 22 -4.41 6.66 1.76
N LEU A 23 -3.58 5.62 1.51
CA LEU A 23 -2.21 5.80 1.04
C LEU A 23 -2.14 6.41 -0.36
N GLN A 24 -3.04 6.01 -1.27
CA GLN A 24 -3.12 6.61 -2.60
C GLN A 24 -3.47 8.10 -2.53
N LEU A 25 -4.46 8.48 -1.70
CA LEU A 25 -4.83 9.88 -1.51
C LEU A 25 -3.69 10.69 -0.87
N PHE A 26 -3.01 10.11 0.13
CA PHE A 26 -1.84 10.75 0.75
C PHE A 26 -0.73 10.99 -0.27
N ALA A 27 -0.40 10.01 -1.10
CA ALA A 27 0.59 10.17 -2.16
C ALA A 27 0.16 11.25 -3.18
N LEU A 28 -1.12 11.26 -3.56
CA LEU A 28 -1.66 12.22 -4.53
C LEU A 28 -1.55 13.67 -4.04
N GLU A 29 -1.83 13.93 -2.76
CA GLU A 29 -1.61 15.24 -2.12
C GLU A 29 -0.13 15.69 -2.18
N HIS A 30 0.79 14.74 -2.35
CA HIS A 30 2.22 14.99 -2.53
C HIS A 30 2.69 14.90 -3.99
N GLY A 31 1.78 14.90 -4.97
CA GLY A 31 2.13 14.83 -6.40
C GLY A 31 2.67 13.47 -6.83
N GLN A 32 2.33 12.42 -6.09
CA GLN A 32 2.76 11.04 -6.35
C GLN A 32 1.55 10.14 -6.60
N ALA A 33 1.68 9.17 -7.50
CA ALA A 33 0.70 8.13 -7.73
C ALA A 33 1.25 6.79 -7.25
N ILE A 34 0.48 6.08 -6.44
CA ILE A 34 0.76 4.68 -6.08
C ILE A 34 -0.19 3.79 -6.88
N ASP A 35 0.39 2.95 -7.74
CA ASP A 35 -0.34 1.87 -8.41
C ASP A 35 -0.23 0.57 -7.60
N TYR A 36 -1.38 -0.07 -7.46
CA TYR A 36 -1.53 -1.33 -6.75
C TYR A 36 -2.22 -2.31 -7.71
N PRO A 37 -1.48 -3.23 -8.33
CA PRO A 37 -2.05 -4.15 -9.31
C PRO A 37 -3.15 -5.04 -8.69
N LEU A 38 -4.09 -5.49 -9.53
CA LEU A 38 -5.25 -6.27 -9.10
C LEU A 38 -4.86 -7.65 -8.52
N SER A 39 -3.77 -8.23 -9.02
CA SER A 39 -3.15 -9.44 -8.51
C SER A 39 -1.65 -9.22 -8.35
N ASN A 40 -1.10 -9.60 -7.20
CA ASN A 40 0.33 -9.52 -6.95
C ASN A 40 0.74 -10.63 -5.98
N ASP A 41 0.95 -11.84 -6.50
CA ASP A 41 1.30 -13.00 -5.70
C ASP A 41 2.58 -12.77 -4.89
N ALA A 42 3.55 -12.06 -5.48
CA ALA A 42 4.78 -11.67 -4.80
C ALA A 42 4.52 -10.73 -3.60
N MET A 43 3.53 -9.84 -3.72
CA MET A 43 3.14 -8.95 -2.61
C MET A 43 2.54 -9.73 -1.46
N ILE A 44 1.68 -10.71 -1.76
CA ILE A 44 1.05 -11.57 -0.76
C ILE A 44 2.11 -12.38 -0.01
N VAL A 45 3.09 -12.94 -0.73
CA VAL A 45 4.21 -13.66 -0.11
C VAL A 45 5.00 -12.74 0.80
N ALA A 46 5.39 -11.56 0.31
CA ALA A 46 6.16 -10.58 1.07
C ALA A 46 5.44 -10.10 2.35
N GLU A 47 4.12 -9.88 2.28
CA GLU A 47 3.30 -9.52 3.44
C GLU A 47 3.22 -10.65 4.48
N ASN A 48 3.06 -11.90 4.04
CA ASN A 48 3.01 -13.06 4.94
C ASN A 48 4.34 -13.31 5.65
N GLU A 49 5.47 -13.05 4.98
CA GLU A 49 6.82 -13.19 5.54
C GLU A 49 7.28 -11.94 6.33
N ALA A 50 6.47 -10.87 6.32
CA ALA A 50 6.84 -9.56 6.84
C ALA A 50 8.16 -9.02 6.24
N ASP A 51 8.46 -9.35 4.98
CA ASP A 51 9.64 -8.86 4.26
C ASP A 51 9.39 -7.43 3.77
N VAL A 52 9.76 -6.46 4.61
CA VAL A 52 9.62 -5.02 4.33
C VAL A 52 10.41 -4.59 3.10
N ALA A 53 11.57 -5.21 2.84
CA ALA A 53 12.41 -4.84 1.70
C ALA A 53 11.76 -5.27 0.39
N GLN A 54 11.24 -6.50 0.34
CA GLN A 54 10.50 -6.99 -0.81
C GLN A 54 9.20 -6.20 -1.02
N ILE A 55 8.45 -5.90 0.05
CA ILE A 55 7.26 -5.03 0.00
C ILE A 55 7.60 -3.68 -0.65
N ALA A 56 8.67 -3.02 -0.19
CA ALA A 56 9.08 -1.73 -0.73
C ALA A 56 9.47 -1.81 -2.21
N SER A 57 10.12 -2.90 -2.64
CA SER A 57 10.52 -3.11 -4.04
C SER A 57 9.35 -3.31 -5.00
N LEU A 58 8.22 -3.79 -4.48
CA LEU A 58 7.02 -4.11 -5.27
C LEU A 58 6.05 -2.93 -5.39
N ILE A 59 6.16 -1.93 -4.52
CA ILE A 59 5.34 -0.71 -4.56
C ILE A 59 5.95 0.24 -5.59
N LYS A 60 5.23 0.48 -6.69
CA LYS A 60 5.61 1.47 -7.70
C LYS A 60 5.03 2.83 -7.34
N ILE A 61 5.89 3.86 -7.36
CA ILE A 61 5.52 5.24 -7.14
C ILE A 61 5.90 6.03 -8.39
N GLU A 62 4.95 6.73 -8.97
CA GLU A 62 5.15 7.58 -10.15
C GLU A 62 4.91 9.04 -9.77
N ALA A 63 5.68 9.96 -10.36
CA ALA A 63 5.39 11.39 -10.21
C ALA A 63 4.17 11.74 -11.09
N VAL A 64 3.23 12.49 -10.54
CA VAL A 64 2.13 13.06 -11.32
C VAL A 64 2.69 14.30 -12.02
N ALA A 65 2.75 14.28 -13.35
CA ALA A 65 3.14 15.46 -14.13
C ALA A 65 2.13 16.60 -13.90
N GLU A 66 2.63 17.83 -13.72
CA GLU A 66 1.80 19.06 -13.63
C GLU A 66 0.96 19.30 -14.88
#